data_AF-A0A519UU70-F1
#
_entry.id   AF-A0A519UU70-F1
#
_cell.length_a   1.000
_cell.length_b   1.000
_cell.length_c   1.000
_cell.angle_alpha   90.00
_cell.angle_beta   90.00
_cell.angle_gamma   90.00
#
_symmetry.space_group_name_H-M   'P 1'
#
loop_
_entity.id
_entity.type
_entity.pdbx_description
1 polymer ?
#
loop_
_entity_poly.entity_id
_entity_poly.type
_entity_poly.pdbx_seq_one_letter_code
_entity_poly.pdbx_strand_id
1 'polypeptide(L)' 'MANINSYLTFNGNCKEAMSFYQDCLGGELTFQSIGESPMGNNMPQIMANKILHAVLIA' A
#
# COMPACT_ATOMS: atom_id res chain seq x y z
N MET A 1 -15.58 -10.99 16.23
CA MET A 1 -16.26 -11.19 14.93
C MET A 1 -15.19 -11.33 13.86
N ALA A 2 -15.41 -12.16 12.85
CA ALA A 2 -14.49 -12.27 11.73
C ALA A 2 -14.62 -11.02 10.84
N ASN A 3 -13.49 -10.38 10.51
CA ASN A 3 -13.42 -9.26 9.58
C ASN A 3 -12.87 -9.76 8.23
N ILE A 4 -13.48 -9.31 7.14
CA ILE A 4 -13.01 -9.61 5.78
C ILE A 4 -12.37 -8.33 5.23
N ASN A 5 -11.10 -8.45 4.82
CA ASN A 5 -10.35 -7.35 4.21
C ASN A 5 -10.09 -7.69 2.74
N SER A 6 -10.54 -6.83 1.84
CA SER A 6 -10.22 -6.95 0.41
C SER A 6 -8.73 -6.69 0.20
N TYR A 7 -8.03 -7.61 -0.46
CA TYR A 7 -6.60 -7.48 -0.75
C TYR A 7 -6.37 -7.34 -2.25
N LEU A 8 -5.94 -6.15 -2.67
CA LEU A 8 -5.74 -5.80 -4.07
C LEU A 8 -4.25 -5.77 -4.41
N THR A 9 -3.90 -6.24 -5.61
CA THR A 9 -2.53 -6.16 -6.14
C THR A 9 -2.50 -5.19 -7.30
N PHE A 10 -1.45 -4.37 -7.34
CA PHE A 10 -1.26 -3.33 -8.36
C PHE A 10 0.06 -3.52 -9.09
N ASN A 11 0.10 -3.13 -10.36
CA ASN A 11 1.33 -3.14 -11.16
C ASN A 11 2.12 -1.84 -10.98
N GLY A 12 2.51 -1.56 -9.73
CA GLY A 12 3.40 -0.44 -9.42
C GLY A 12 2.76 0.95 -9.28
N ASN A 13 1.43 1.06 -9.43
CA ASN A 13 0.65 2.29 -9.25
C ASN A 13 -0.23 2.28 -7.97
N CYS A 14 0.09 1.42 -6.99
CA CYS A 14 -0.67 1.26 -5.75
C CYS A 14 -0.92 2.59 -5.02
N LYS A 15 0.12 3.44 -4.90
CA LYS A 15 0.02 4.73 -4.21
C LYS A 15 -1.03 5.63 -4.85
N GLU A 16 -0.98 5.78 -6.17
CA GLU A 16 -1.91 6.62 -6.94
C GLU A 16 -3.34 6.08 -6.86
N ALA A 17 -3.52 4.77 -7.02
CA ALA A 17 -4.83 4.13 -6.95
C ALA A 17 -5.47 4.27 -5.57
N MET A 18 -4.71 4.01 -4.50
CA MET A 18 -5.22 4.10 -3.13
C MET A 18 -5.49 5.54 -2.71
N SER A 19 -4.68 6.52 -3.14
CA SER A 19 -4.97 7.94 -2.93
C SER A 19 -6.26 8.35 -3.62
N PHE A 20 -6.49 7.92 -4.87
CA PHE A 20 -7.76 8.14 -5.55
C PHE A 20 -8.95 7.52 -4.80
N TYR A 21 -8.78 6.32 -4.24
CA TYR A 21 -9.82 5.70 -3.42
C TYR A 21 -10.10 6.47 -2.13
N GLN A 22 -9.07 6.99 -1.45
CA GLN A 22 -9.25 7.86 -0.30
C GLN A 22 -10.00 9.14 -0.67
N ASP A 23 -9.66 9.77 -1.80
CA ASP A 23 -10.37 10.98 -2.25
C ASP A 23 -11.86 10.71 -2.50
N CYS A 24 -12.19 9.51 -3.01
CA CYS A 24 -13.56 9.12 -3.32
C CYS A 24 -14.36 8.62 -2.10
N LEU A 25 -13.70 7.91 -1.18
CA LEU A 25 -14.35 7.17 -0.09
C LEU A 25 -14.14 7.82 1.28
N GLY A 26 -13.20 8.75 1.41
CA GLY A 26 -12.74 9.30 2.68
C GLY A 26 -11.87 8.29 3.46
N GLY A 27 -11.77 8.50 4.77
CA GLY A 27 -11.04 7.62 5.69
C GLY A 27 -9.54 7.92 5.81
N GLU A 28 -8.87 7.09 6.61
CA GLU A 28 -7.44 7.16 6.87
C GLU A 28 -6.67 6.16 6.00
N LEU A 29 -5.79 6.69 5.17
CA LEU A 29 -4.92 5.92 4.30
C LEU A 29 -3.51 5.85 4.87
N THR A 30 -3.00 4.64 5.03
CA THR A 30 -1.63 4.36 5.44
C THR A 30 -0.89 3.56 4.38
N PHE A 31 0.42 3.79 4.28
CA PHE A 31 1.31 3.13 3.35
C PHE A 31 2.52 2.56 4.07
N GLN A 32 3.01 1.43 3.56
CA GLN A 32 4.32 0.88 3.85
C GLN A 32 5.01 0.60 2.53
N SER A 33 6.18 1.19 2.32
CA SER A 33 7.03 0.91 1.17
C SER A 33 7.89 -0.34 1.39
N ILE A 34 8.41 -0.92 0.29
CA ILE A 34 9.34 -2.05 0.39
C ILE A 34 10.62 -1.64 1.12
N GLY A 35 11.11 -0.42 0.92
CA GLY A 35 12.33 0.09 1.56
C GLY A 35 12.24 0.19 3.08
N GLU A 36 11.03 0.43 3.63
CA GLU A 36 10.77 0.50 5.07
C GLU A 36 10.62 -0.90 5.71
N SER A 37 10.53 -1.96 4.90
CA SER A 37 10.39 -3.32 5.41
C SER A 37 11.75 -3.90 5.83
N PRO A 38 11.78 -4.91 6.72
CA PRO A 38 13.00 -5.65 7.05
C PRO A 38 13.70 -6.27 5.81
N MET A 39 12.96 -6.48 4.72
CA MET A 39 13.47 -7.03 3.46
C MET A 39 14.00 -5.96 2.50
N GLY A 40 13.83 -4.67 2.80
CA GLY A 40 14.19 -3.57 1.91
C GLY A 40 15.66 -3.62 1.46
N ASN A 41 16.56 -3.96 2.39
CA ASN A 41 18.00 -4.10 2.10
C ASN A 41 18.36 -5.29 1.20
N ASN A 42 17.47 -6.28 1.09
CA ASN A 42 17.66 -7.48 0.28
C ASN A 42 16.95 -7.38 -1.10
N MET A 43 16.28 -6.26 -1.38
CA MET A 43 15.56 -6.03 -2.61
C MET A 43 16.30 -5.06 -3.53
N PRO A 44 16.10 -5.15 -4.86
CA PRO A 44 16.65 -4.16 -5.78
C PRO A 44 16.21 -2.75 -5.41
N GLN A 45 17.14 -1.80 -5.38
CA GLN A 45 16.88 -0.42 -4.94
C GLN A 45 15.76 0.27 -5.75
N ILE A 46 15.56 -0.13 -7.01
CA ILE A 46 14.46 0.35 -7.86
C ILE A 46 13.07 0.03 -7.28
N MET A 47 12.97 -0.97 -6.41
CA MET A 47 11.72 -1.36 -5.75
C MET A 47 11.49 -0.64 -4.43
N ALA A 48 12.48 0.08 -3.87
CA ALA A 48 12.39 0.66 -2.53
C ALA A 48 11.14 1.55 -2.34
N ASN A 49 10.78 2.30 -3.39
CA ASN A 49 9.63 3.22 -3.38
C ASN A 49 8.30 2.55 -3.75
N LYS A 50 8.28 1.26 -4.10
CA LYS A 50 7.04 0.53 -4.37
C LYS A 50 6.33 0.24 -3.05
N ILE A 51 5.01 0.26 -3.09
CA ILE A 51 4.18 0.03 -1.91
C ILE A 51 4.07 -1.47 -1.68
N LEU A 52 4.44 -1.91 -0.47
CA LEU A 52 4.29 -3.27 0.01
C LEU A 52 2.89 -3.48 0.58
N HIS A 53 2.46 -2.58 1.47
CA HIS A 53 1.11 -2.59 2.05
C HIS A 53 0.50 -1.19 1.99
N ALA A 54 -0.78 -1.14 1.62
CA ALA A 54 -1.61 0.05 1.77
C ALA A 54 -2.90 -0.37 2.46
N VAL A 55 -3.34 0.42 3.43
CA VAL A 55 -4.58 0.15 4.17
C VAL A 55 -5.39 1.43 4.22
N LEU A 56 -6.63 1.35 3.74
CA LEU A 56 -7.63 2.39 3.86
C LEU A 56 -8.66 1.95 4.90
N ILE A 57 -8.81 2.72 5.97
CA ILE A 57 -9.78 2.47 7.04
C ILE A 57 -10.77 3.62 7.06
N ALA A 58 -12.06 3.31 6.95
CA ALA A 58 -13.16 4.27 7.05
C ALA A 58 -13.86 4.13 8.41
#